data_AF-A0A3L8S6S6-F1
#
_entry.id   AF-A0A3L8S6S6-F1
#
_cell.length_a   1.000
_cell.length_b   1.000
_cell.length_c   1.000
_cell.angle_alpha   90.00
_cell.angle_beta   90.00
_cell.angle_gamma   90.00
#
_symmetry.space_group_name_H-M   'P 1'
#
loop_
_entity.id
_entity.type
_entity.pdbx_description
1 polymer ?
#
loop_
_entity_poly.entity_id
_entity_poly.type
_entity_poly.pdbx_seq_one_letter_code
_entity_poly.pdbx_strand_id
1 'polypeptide(L)'
;MWRLCQPLSQPVTFAVRAALVPDSIPQLQWLLQQCHSYSLTVWTGKEDVYSVEDLLLIRENFDKSRVYYDIFEPQNSEFKKAIGIE
;
A
#
# COMPACT_ATOMS: atom_id res chain seq x y z
N MET A 1 13.38 11.20 -0.79
CA MET A 1 12.78 10.46 0.34
C MET A 1 13.64 9.25 0.74
N TRP A 2 13.76 8.21 -0.09
CA TRP A 2 14.45 6.95 0.26
C TRP A 2 15.90 7.10 0.78
N ARG A 3 16.68 8.08 0.29
CA ARG A 3 18.06 8.35 0.76
C ARG A 3 18.13 8.72 2.24
N LEU A 4 17.07 9.33 2.77
CA LEU A 4 16.96 9.65 4.20
C LEU A 4 16.74 8.39 5.04
N CYS A 5 16.20 7.34 4.44
CA CYS A 5 15.90 6.07 5.08
C CYS A 5 17.07 5.06 4.96
N GLN A 6 18.01 5.27 4.02
CA GLN A 6 19.18 4.40 3.85
C GLN A 6 20.01 4.12 5.13
N PRO A 7 20.25 5.08 6.04
CA PRO A 7 21.01 4.81 7.26
C PRO A 7 20.19 4.09 8.34
N LEU A 8 18.88 3.91 8.15
CA LEU A 8 18.00 3.29 9.13
C LEU A 8 18.14 1.77 9.09
N SER A 9 18.34 1.16 10.25
CA SER A 9 18.38 -0.30 10.38
C SER A 9 17.00 -0.88 10.74
N GLN A 10 16.10 -0.05 11.27
CA GLN A 10 14.72 -0.45 11.54
C GLN A 10 13.92 -0.61 10.24
N PRO A 11 12.86 -1.44 10.24
CA PRO A 11 11.89 -1.46 9.16
C PRO A 11 11.28 -0.08 8.92
N VAL A 12 11.05 0.26 7.65
CA VAL A 12 10.49 1.56 7.25
C VAL A 12 9.24 1.32 6.42
N THR A 13 8.12 1.87 6.87
CA THR A 13 6.88 1.86 6.08
C THR A 13 6.64 3.24 5.48
N PHE A 14 6.34 3.28 4.18
CA PHE A 14 5.98 4.52 3.48
C PHE A 14 4.46 4.61 3.40
N ALA A 15 3.92 5.63 4.05
CA ALA A 15 2.49 5.91 4.02
C ALA A 15 2.09 6.50 2.66
N VAL A 16 1.12 5.87 1.99
CA VAL A 16 0.62 6.27 0.67
C VAL A 16 -0.90 6.26 0.63
N ARG A 17 -1.49 7.21 -0.10
CA ARG A 17 -2.94 7.31 -0.27
C ARG A 17 -3.43 6.25 -1.25
N ALA A 18 -4.41 5.43 -0.88
CA ALA A 18 -4.95 4.39 -1.75
C ALA A 18 -5.35 4.91 -3.14
N ALA A 19 -6.01 6.07 -3.19
CA ALA A 19 -6.45 6.73 -4.42
C ALA A 19 -5.28 7.15 -5.36
N LEU A 20 -4.05 7.24 -4.87
CA LEU A 20 -2.88 7.65 -5.65
C LEU A 20 -1.93 6.49 -5.99
N VAL A 21 -2.11 5.32 -5.37
CA VAL A 21 -1.22 4.18 -5.60
C VAL A 21 -1.31 3.66 -7.04
N PRO A 22 -2.50 3.47 -7.66
CA PRO A 22 -2.59 2.97 -9.03
C PRO A 22 -1.70 3.73 -10.03
N ASP A 23 -1.67 5.06 -9.94
CA ASP A 23 -0.85 5.93 -10.80
C ASP A 23 0.64 5.95 -10.43
N SER A 24 0.99 5.44 -9.24
CA SER A 24 2.33 5.49 -8.67
C SER A 24 3.02 4.13 -8.58
N ILE A 25 2.43 3.07 -9.15
CA ILE A 25 2.94 1.70 -9.02
C ILE A 25 4.42 1.59 -9.40
N PRO A 26 4.89 2.07 -10.57
CA PRO A 26 6.29 1.92 -10.96
C PRO A 26 7.27 2.56 -9.97
N GLN A 27 6.93 3.75 -9.46
CA GLN A 27 7.74 4.51 -8.53
C GLN A 27 7.80 3.83 -7.16
N LEU A 28 6.67 3.26 -6.71
CA LEU A 28 6.56 2.55 -5.44
C LEU A 28 7.25 1.18 -5.50
N GLN A 29 7.15 0.46 -6.63
CA GLN A 29 7.90 -0.78 -6.84
C GLN A 29 9.41 -0.51 -6.79
N TRP A 30 9.87 0.53 -7.50
CA TRP A 30 11.26 0.94 -7.47
C TRP A 30 11.73 1.30 -6.05
N LEU A 31 10.89 1.98 -5.26
CA LEU A 31 11.18 2.32 -3.87
C LEU A 31 11.35 1.06 -3.01
N LEU A 32 10.45 0.09 -3.10
CA LEU A 32 10.51 -1.15 -2.31
C LEU A 32 11.68 -2.06 -2.72
N GLN A 33 12.23 -1.90 -3.92
CA GLN A 33 13.44 -2.60 -4.37
C GLN A 33 14.72 -2.07 -3.72
N GLN A 34 14.72 -0.84 -3.18
CA GLN A 34 15.93 -0.24 -2.59
C GLN A 34 16.36 -0.93 -1.29
N CYS A 35 15.42 -1.51 -0.55
CA CYS A 35 15.71 -2.24 0.68
C CYS A 35 14.61 -3.26 0.98
N HIS A 36 14.98 -4.47 1.41
CA HIS A 36 14.02 -5.51 1.76
C HIS A 36 13.15 -5.15 2.98
N SER A 37 13.65 -4.27 3.86
CA SER A 37 12.94 -3.85 5.09
C SER A 37 11.92 -2.73 4.85
N TYR A 38 11.77 -2.28 3.60
CA TYR A 38 10.79 -1.26 3.24
C TYR A 38 9.41 -1.90 3.02
N SER A 39 8.35 -1.19 3.40
CA SER A 39 6.96 -1.59 3.19
C SER A 39 6.09 -0.39 2.82
N LEU A 40 4.84 -0.66 2.43
CA LEU A 40 3.82 0.37 2.23
C LEU A 40 2.75 0.26 3.31
N THR A 41 2.32 1.42 3.81
CA THR A 41 1.05 1.55 4.53
C THR A 41 0.09 2.32 3.63
N VAL A 42 -0.86 1.61 3.04
CA VAL A 42 -1.88 2.16 2.16
C VAL A 42 -3.03 2.62 3.04
N TRP A 43 -3.32 3.91 3.02
CA TRP A 43 -4.34 4.51 3.87
C TRP A 43 -5.29 5.39 3.08
N THR A 44 -6.46 5.63 3.66
CA THR A 44 -7.55 6.38 3.03
C THR A 44 -8.01 7.51 3.94
N GLY A 45 -8.31 8.68 3.38
CA GLY A 45 -9.03 9.75 4.05
C GLY A 45 -10.49 9.76 3.66
N LYS A 46 -11.28 10.58 4.35
CA LYS A 46 -12.74 10.68 4.17
C LYS A 46 -13.17 11.09 2.76
N GLU A 47 -12.37 11.90 2.09
CA GLU A 47 -12.65 12.43 0.75
C GLU A 47 -11.95 11.65 -0.37
N ASP A 48 -11.20 10.59 -0.03
CA ASP A 48 -10.51 9.80 -1.05
C ASP A 48 -11.52 8.93 -1.79
N VAL A 49 -11.53 9.05 -3.12
CA VAL A 49 -12.34 8.20 -4.00
C VAL A 49 -11.43 7.11 -4.56
N TYR A 50 -11.76 5.86 -4.24
CA TYR A 50 -11.09 4.66 -4.73
C TYR A 50 -12.08 3.49 -4.72
N SER A 51 -11.83 2.51 -5.58
CA SER A 51 -12.63 1.31 -5.74
C SER A 51 -12.00 0.10 -5.05
N VAL A 52 -12.76 -1.00 -4.91
CA VAL A 52 -12.19 -2.29 -4.45
C VAL A 52 -11.19 -2.81 -5.48
N GLU A 53 -11.45 -2.57 -6.77
CA GLU A 53 -10.56 -2.90 -7.88
C GLU A 53 -9.20 -2.20 -7.75
N ASP A 54 -9.16 -0.94 -7.32
CA ASP A 54 -7.91 -0.23 -7.06
C ASP A 54 -7.10 -0.93 -5.96
N LEU A 55 -7.77 -1.39 -4.89
CA LEU A 55 -7.10 -2.11 -3.80
C LEU A 55 -6.59 -3.49 -4.24
N LEU A 56 -7.34 -4.17 -5.11
CA LEU A 56 -6.93 -5.43 -5.72
C LEU A 56 -5.72 -5.23 -6.63
N LEU A 57 -5.71 -4.16 -7.45
CA LEU A 57 -4.57 -3.80 -8.28
C LEU A 57 -3.31 -3.57 -7.44
N ILE A 58 -3.43 -2.85 -6.31
CA ILE A 58 -2.32 -2.70 -5.36
C ILE A 58 -1.85 -4.07 -4.87
N ARG A 59 -2.78 -4.94 -4.43
CA ARG A 59 -2.45 -6.27 -3.89
C ARG A 59 -1.77 -7.18 -4.91
N GLU A 60 -2.08 -7.03 -6.19
CA GLU A 60 -1.49 -7.80 -7.29
C GLU A 60 -0.07 -7.31 -7.65
N ASN A 61 0.21 -6.02 -7.48
CA ASN A 61 1.47 -5.41 -7.91
C ASN A 61 2.58 -5.40 -6.85
N PHE A 62 2.28 -5.76 -5.61
CA PHE A 62 3.22 -5.74 -4.49
C PHE A 62 3.23 -7.05 -3.72
N ASP A 63 4.34 -7.32 -3.03
CA ASP A 63 4.42 -8.43 -2.08
C ASP A 63 3.42 -8.21 -0.93
N LYS A 64 2.49 -9.15 -0.78
CA LYS A 64 1.40 -9.12 0.21
C LYS A 64 1.91 -9.03 1.64
N SER A 65 3.14 -9.47 1.93
CA SER A 65 3.77 -9.37 3.26
C SER A 65 4.36 -7.99 3.55
N ARG A 66 4.45 -7.12 2.54
CA ARG A 66 5.07 -5.78 2.59
C ARG A 66 4.08 -4.65 2.33
N VAL A 67 2.78 -4.94 2.28
CA VAL A 67 1.71 -3.95 2.13
C VAL A 67 0.70 -4.12 3.25
N TYR A 68 0.52 -3.06 4.02
CA TYR A 68 -0.45 -2.96 5.11
C TYR A 68 -1.54 -1.98 4.71
N TYR A 69 -2.79 -2.31 5.04
CA TYR A 69 -3.95 -1.52 4.67
C TYR A 69 -4.60 -0.91 5.91
N ASP A 70 -4.75 0.41 5.92
CA ASP A 70 -5.47 1.20 6.92
C ASP A 70 -6.65 1.89 6.24
N ILE A 71 -7.71 1.11 6.02
CA ILE A 71 -8.89 1.48 5.22
C ILE A 71 -10.14 1.49 6.10
N PHE A 72 -10.99 2.50 5.90
CA PHE A 72 -12.26 2.61 6.60
C PHE A 72 -13.33 1.62 6.07
N GLU A 73 -14.29 1.31 6.93
CA GLU A 73 -15.51 0.60 6.50
C GLU A 73 -16.43 1.54 5.70
N PRO A 74 -17.21 1.02 4.73
CA PRO A 74 -17.40 -0.41 4.39
C PRO A 74 -16.38 -1.02 3.42
N GLN A 75 -15.53 -0.22 2.79
CA GLN A 75 -14.60 -0.69 1.74
C GLN A 75 -13.63 -1.78 2.22
N ASN A 76 -13.17 -1.70 3.46
CA ASN A 76 -12.30 -2.73 4.03
C ASN A 76 -12.99 -4.11 4.09
N SER A 77 -14.27 -4.16 4.46
CA SER A 77 -15.05 -5.42 4.44
C SER A 77 -15.23 -5.96 3.03
N GLU A 78 -15.54 -5.11 2.05
CA GLU A 78 -15.69 -5.52 0.66
C GLU A 78 -14.37 -6.05 0.07
N PHE A 79 -13.26 -5.37 0.37
CA PHE A 79 -11.94 -5.82 -0.03
C PHE A 79 -11.57 -7.17 0.57
N LYS A 80 -11.80 -7.37 1.88
CA LYS A 80 -11.56 -8.64 2.57
C LYS A 80 -12.37 -9.80 1.98
N LYS A 81 -13.65 -9.55 1.66
CA LYS A 81 -14.50 -10.52 0.94
C LYS A 81 -13.93 -10.88 -0.42
N ALA A 82 -13.50 -9.88 -1.20
CA ALA A 82 -12.92 -10.09 -2.53
C ALA A 82 -11.63 -10.94 -2.49
N ILE A 83 -10.88 -10.91 -1.39
CA ILE A 83 -9.64 -11.70 -1.22
C ILE A 83 -9.82 -12.99 -0.42
N GLY A 84 -11.06 -13.35 -0.05
CA GLY A 84 -11.39 -14.60 0.63
C GLY A 84 -10.97 -14.68 2.11
N ILE A 85 -10.90 -13.53 2.79
CA ILE A 85 -10.59 -13.44 4.22
C ILE A 85 -11.85 -12.93 4.93
N GLU A 86 -12.82 -13.82 5.19
CA GLU A 86 -13.96 -13.55 6.09
C GLU A 86 -13.69 -14.08 7.50
#